data_AF-A0A960HGV8-F1
#
_entry.id   AF-A0A960HGV8-F1
#
_cell.length_a   1.000
_cell.length_b   1.000
_cell.length_c   1.000
_cell.angle_alpha   90.00
_cell.angle_beta   90.00
_cell.angle_gamma   90.00
#
_symmetry.space_group_name_H-M   'P 1'
#
loop_
_entity.id
_entity.type
_entity.pdbx_description
1 polymer ?
#
loop_
_entity_poly.entity_id
_entity_poly.type
_entity_poly.pdbx_seq_one_letter_code
_entity_poly.pdbx_strand_id
1 'polypeptide(L)'
;MTEAPIPTVLDAVNGHGARAAVPRAAPGAGRAAEAIGRVDRLDAAADAIHRRLEPILGPTALGNALRGAWAGHPLHPLLTDLPIGSWTSAWVLDLVGGERAEPAADLLVALGVVAAAPTVAAGWADWVELPRAERRIGVVHAGANALATVLYAASLGARLGGRRSAGRGLGHLGAGVATV
;
A
#
# COMPACT_ATOMS: atom_id res chain seq x y z
N MET A 1 13.26 52.92 37.82
CA MET A 1 12.23 51.94 37.42
C MET A 1 12.44 51.67 35.94
N THR A 2 13.07 50.56 35.61
CA THR A 2 13.48 50.20 34.24
C THR A 2 12.66 48.99 33.85
N GLU A 3 11.70 49.14 32.93
CA GLU A 3 10.93 48.01 32.41
C GLU A 3 11.83 47.09 31.58
N ALA A 4 11.83 45.80 31.89
CA ALA A 4 12.47 44.78 31.07
C ALA A 4 11.56 44.45 29.87
N PRO A 5 12.10 44.29 28.65
CA PRO A 5 11.29 43.97 27.48
C PRO A 5 10.73 42.55 27.57
N ILE A 6 9.45 42.40 27.22
CA ILE A 6 8.76 41.11 27.11
C ILE A 6 9.31 40.38 25.87
N PRO A 7 9.81 39.14 25.99
CA PRO A 7 10.30 38.40 24.83
C PRO A 7 9.18 38.12 23.84
N THR A 8 9.41 38.43 22.57
CA THR A 8 8.45 38.24 21.48
C THR A 8 8.32 36.75 21.14
N VAL A 9 7.12 36.33 20.73
CA VAL A 9 6.79 34.93 20.33
C VAL A 9 7.76 34.35 19.28
N LEU A 10 8.44 35.19 18.49
CA LEU A 10 9.45 34.77 17.52
C LEU A 10 10.76 34.23 18.14
N ASP A 11 11.10 34.62 19.37
CA ASP A 11 12.34 34.16 20.03
C ASP A 11 12.20 32.72 20.59
N ALA A 12 10.98 32.29 20.89
CA ALA A 12 10.69 30.93 21.34
C ALA A 12 10.77 29.88 20.23
N VAL A 13 10.52 30.29 18.97
CA VAL A 13 10.45 29.36 17.81
C VAL A 13 11.83 29.08 17.22
N ASN A 14 12.78 30.02 17.32
CA ASN A 14 14.11 29.89 16.72
C ASN A 14 15.14 29.13 17.60
N GLY A 15 14.77 28.70 18.81
CA GLY A 15 15.67 28.08 19.78
C GLY A 15 15.84 26.56 19.72
N HIS A 16 15.12 25.83 18.85
CA HIS A 16 15.17 24.36 18.80
C HIS A 16 15.86 23.83 17.54
N GLY A 17 17.19 23.93 17.53
CA GLY A 17 18.07 23.17 16.65
C GLY A 17 18.12 21.66 16.97
N ALA A 18 16.97 21.03 17.21
CA ALA A 18 16.86 19.59 17.29
C ALA A 18 16.34 19.07 15.95
N ARG A 19 17.25 18.57 15.11
CA ARG A 19 16.88 17.72 13.96
C ARG A 19 15.93 16.66 14.49
N ALA A 20 14.66 16.73 14.14
CA ALA A 20 13.70 15.68 14.42
C ALA A 20 14.30 14.38 13.91
N ALA A 21 14.64 13.47 14.83
CA ALA A 21 15.14 12.17 14.47
C ALA A 21 14.03 11.48 13.65
N VAL A 22 14.30 11.27 12.37
CA VAL A 22 13.45 10.45 11.51
C VAL A 22 13.21 9.14 12.27
N PRO A 23 11.95 8.74 12.54
CA PRO A 23 11.67 7.50 13.23
C PRO A 23 12.35 6.36 12.46
N ARG A 24 13.32 5.69 13.11
CA ARG A 24 13.93 4.49 12.52
C ARG A 24 12.82 3.46 12.37
N ALA A 25 12.59 3.00 11.13
CA ALA A 25 11.68 1.91 10.84
C ALA A 25 11.95 0.72 11.80
N ALA A 26 10.88 0.03 12.20
CA ALA A 26 10.97 -1.10 13.12
C ALA A 26 12.07 -2.09 12.66
N PRO A 27 12.94 -2.60 13.56
CA PRO A 27 14.17 -3.31 13.20
C PRO A 27 14.00 -4.50 12.24
N GLY A 28 12.81 -5.08 12.13
CA GLY A 28 12.49 -6.21 11.26
C GLY A 28 12.18 -5.84 9.80
N ALA A 29 11.40 -4.78 9.57
CA ALA A 29 10.94 -4.39 8.22
C ALA A 29 12.12 -3.87 7.36
N GLY A 30 13.01 -3.07 7.96
CA GLY A 30 14.23 -2.61 7.29
C GLY A 30 15.18 -3.75 6.93
N ARG A 31 15.32 -4.76 7.79
CA ARG A 31 16.18 -5.93 7.55
C ARG A 31 15.64 -6.83 6.44
N ALA A 32 14.32 -7.02 6.37
CA ALA A 32 13.70 -7.79 5.29
C ALA A 32 13.86 -7.08 3.93
N ALA A 33 13.61 -5.77 3.87
CA ALA A 33 13.83 -4.97 2.66
C ALA A 33 15.31 -4.99 2.22
N GLU A 34 16.25 -4.88 3.17
CA GLU A 34 17.69 -4.94 2.91
C GLU A 34 18.17 -6.33 2.49
N ALA A 35 17.55 -7.41 3.00
CA ALA A 35 17.83 -8.77 2.57
C ALA A 35 17.33 -9.02 1.14
N ILE A 36 16.11 -8.55 0.82
CA ILE A 36 15.54 -8.60 -0.52
C ILE A 36 16.38 -7.78 -1.51
N GLY A 37 16.88 -6.61 -1.08
CA GLY A 37 17.74 -5.73 -1.88
C GLY A 37 19.05 -6.36 -2.35
N ARG A 38 19.47 -7.50 -1.78
CA ARG A 38 20.71 -8.23 -2.10
C ARG A 38 20.54 -9.39 -3.09
N VAL A 39 19.33 -9.62 -3.63
CA VAL A 39 19.04 -10.80 -4.47
C VAL A 39 19.08 -10.46 -5.95
N ASP A 40 20.25 -10.56 -6.60
CA ASP A 40 20.50 -10.15 -8.00
C ASP A 40 19.46 -10.63 -9.02
N ARG A 41 18.90 -11.83 -8.84
CA ARG A 41 17.85 -12.38 -9.74
C ARG A 41 16.58 -11.51 -9.80
N LEU A 42 16.27 -10.79 -8.73
CA LEU A 42 15.12 -9.87 -8.68
C LEU A 42 15.36 -8.61 -9.50
N ASP A 43 16.61 -8.18 -9.73
CA ASP A 43 16.89 -7.05 -10.65
C ASP A 43 16.54 -7.42 -12.08
N ALA A 44 16.93 -8.61 -12.53
CA ALA A 44 16.66 -9.05 -13.89
C ALA A 44 15.15 -9.12 -14.17
N ALA A 45 14.37 -9.61 -13.21
CA ALA A 45 12.91 -9.62 -13.29
C ALA A 45 12.34 -8.20 -13.28
N ALA A 46 12.78 -7.34 -12.36
CA ALA A 46 12.36 -5.94 -12.28
C ALA A 46 12.66 -5.20 -13.60
N ASP A 47 13.85 -5.36 -14.17
CA ASP A 47 14.19 -4.72 -15.43
C ASP A 47 13.36 -5.24 -16.60
N ALA A 48 13.07 -6.54 -16.63
CA ALA A 48 12.25 -7.12 -17.68
C ALA A 48 10.82 -6.60 -17.64
N ILE A 49 10.26 -6.41 -16.44
CA ILE A 49 8.94 -5.80 -16.26
C ILE A 49 9.00 -4.31 -16.63
N HIS A 50 10.03 -3.58 -16.16
CA HIS A 50 10.21 -2.15 -16.44
C HIS A 50 10.26 -1.87 -17.94
N ARG A 51 11.10 -2.61 -18.69
CA ARG A 51 11.21 -2.46 -20.16
C ARG A 51 9.88 -2.67 -20.90
N ARG A 52 8.95 -3.44 -20.34
CA ARG A 52 7.63 -3.68 -20.97
C ARG A 52 6.61 -2.60 -20.62
N LEU A 53 6.68 -2.08 -19.39
CA LEU A 53 5.69 -1.14 -18.88
C LEU A 53 6.06 0.32 -19.12
N GLU A 54 7.34 0.68 -19.12
CA GLU A 54 7.79 2.07 -19.29
C GLU A 54 7.28 2.74 -20.57
N PRO A 55 7.22 2.08 -21.75
CA PRO A 55 6.67 2.72 -22.95
C PRO A 55 5.17 3.04 -22.87
N ILE A 56 4.44 2.38 -21.96
CA ILE A 56 2.99 2.50 -21.79
C ILE A 56 2.67 3.43 -20.62
N LEU A 57 3.39 3.27 -19.52
CA LEU A 57 3.11 3.87 -18.22
C LEU A 57 4.13 4.93 -17.80
N GLY A 58 5.25 5.10 -18.49
CA GLY A 58 6.26 6.14 -18.22
C GLY A 58 5.75 7.53 -18.63
N PRO A 59 6.45 8.31 -19.46
CA PRO A 59 6.06 9.68 -19.82
C PRO A 59 4.93 9.74 -20.86
N THR A 60 3.85 9.00 -20.64
CA THR A 60 2.65 8.96 -21.49
C THR A 60 1.47 9.66 -20.82
N ALA A 61 0.43 10.01 -21.60
CA ALA A 61 -0.81 10.57 -21.06
C ALA A 61 -1.48 9.62 -20.04
N LEU A 62 -1.46 8.31 -20.32
CA LEU A 62 -2.00 7.29 -19.42
C LEU A 62 -1.19 7.21 -18.12
N GLY A 63 0.15 7.14 -18.22
CA GLY A 63 1.03 7.14 -17.06
C GLY A 63 0.82 8.37 -16.18
N ASN A 64 0.80 9.57 -16.78
CA ASN A 64 0.56 10.82 -16.07
C ASN A 64 -0.82 10.86 -15.40
N ALA A 65 -1.86 10.34 -16.06
CA ALA A 65 -3.19 10.26 -15.48
C ALA A 65 -3.24 9.30 -14.28
N LEU A 66 -2.61 8.12 -14.39
CA LEU A 66 -2.55 7.11 -13.33
C LEU A 66 -1.67 7.51 -12.14
N ARG A 67 -0.67 8.38 -12.36
CA ARG A 67 0.10 9.02 -11.27
C ARG A 67 -0.63 10.20 -10.63
N GLY A 68 -1.78 10.62 -11.17
CA GLY A 68 -2.58 11.69 -10.58
C GLY A 68 -2.19 13.10 -10.97
N ALA A 69 -1.56 13.30 -12.15
CA ALA A 69 -1.21 14.64 -12.64
C ALA A 69 -2.41 15.61 -12.69
N TRP A 70 -3.62 15.09 -12.92
CA TRP A 70 -4.87 15.87 -12.91
C TRP A 70 -5.38 16.21 -11.49
N ALA A 71 -5.04 15.40 -10.48
CA ALA A 71 -5.42 15.59 -9.08
C ALA A 71 -4.36 16.37 -8.28
N GLY A 72 -3.15 16.53 -8.83
CA GLY A 72 -2.01 17.15 -8.17
C GLY A 72 -1.39 16.31 -7.04
N HIS A 73 -1.88 15.09 -6.84
CA HIS A 73 -1.44 14.18 -5.78
C HIS A 73 -1.29 12.74 -6.32
N PRO A 74 -0.36 11.94 -5.77
CA PRO A 74 -0.18 10.54 -6.18
C PRO A 74 -1.46 9.72 -5.96
N LEU A 75 -1.97 9.07 -7.01
CA LEU A 75 -3.19 8.27 -6.90
C LEU A 75 -2.96 6.96 -6.16
N HIS A 76 -1.81 6.31 -6.28
CA HIS A 76 -1.62 5.00 -5.68
C HIS A 76 -1.77 5.02 -4.15
N PRO A 77 -1.09 5.91 -3.38
CA PRO A 77 -1.29 5.99 -1.93
C PRO A 77 -2.73 6.35 -1.53
N LEU A 78 -3.39 7.23 -2.29
CA LEU A 78 -4.79 7.57 -2.04
C LEU A 78 -5.71 6.35 -2.25
N LEU A 79 -5.48 5.61 -3.33
CA LEU A 79 -6.30 4.46 -3.69
C LEU A 79 -6.06 3.28 -2.76
N THR A 80 -4.85 3.10 -2.19
CA THR A 80 -4.54 2.01 -1.25
C THR A 80 -5.41 2.04 0.01
N ASP A 81 -5.92 3.20 0.42
CA ASP A 81 -6.82 3.30 1.58
C ASP A 81 -8.10 2.49 1.40
N LEU A 82 -8.59 2.37 0.15
CA LEU A 82 -9.82 1.63 -0.16
C LEU A 82 -9.69 0.12 0.07
N PRO A 83 -8.74 -0.62 -0.54
CA PRO A 83 -8.56 -2.03 -0.26
C PRO A 83 -8.12 -2.26 1.19
N ILE A 84 -7.20 -1.45 1.74
CA ILE A 84 -6.74 -1.61 3.14
C ILE A 84 -7.90 -1.46 4.11
N GLY A 85 -8.66 -0.36 4.02
CA GLY A 85 -9.79 -0.10 4.90
C GLY A 85 -10.87 -1.16 4.76
N SER A 86 -11.20 -1.55 3.54
CA SER A 86 -12.25 -2.54 3.29
C SER A 86 -11.87 -3.92 3.83
N TRP A 87 -10.67 -4.41 3.49
CA TRP A 87 -10.21 -5.73 3.92
C TRP A 87 -9.92 -5.82 5.42
N THR A 88 -9.40 -4.74 6.03
CA THR A 88 -9.23 -4.67 7.49
C THR A 88 -10.59 -4.70 8.18
N SER A 89 -11.57 -3.94 7.68
CA SER A 89 -12.92 -3.93 8.23
C SER A 89 -13.60 -5.30 8.12
N ALA A 90 -13.48 -5.97 6.96
CA ALA A 90 -13.99 -7.32 6.77
C ALA A 90 -13.35 -8.32 7.75
N TRP A 91 -12.03 -8.24 7.94
CA TRP A 91 -11.29 -9.07 8.89
C TRP A 91 -11.81 -8.89 10.33
N VAL A 92 -12.02 -7.65 10.77
CA VAL A 92 -12.61 -7.36 12.09
C VAL A 92 -14.01 -7.95 12.20
N LEU A 93 -14.87 -7.74 11.19
CA LEU A 93 -16.24 -8.27 11.21
C LEU A 93 -16.29 -9.81 11.22
N ASP A 94 -15.37 -10.47 10.53
CA ASP A 94 -15.28 -11.94 10.56
C ASP A 94 -14.84 -12.48 11.92
N LEU A 95 -14.11 -11.70 12.72
CA LEU A 95 -13.68 -12.08 14.07
C LEU A 95 -14.74 -11.83 15.14
N VAL A 96 -15.40 -10.66 15.10
CA VAL A 96 -16.23 -10.21 16.23
C VAL A 96 -17.69 -9.92 15.86
N GLY A 97 -18.03 -9.86 14.57
CA GLY A 97 -19.35 -9.42 14.10
C GLY A 97 -20.44 -10.49 14.10
N GLY A 98 -20.07 -11.77 14.19
CA GLY A 98 -21.00 -12.91 14.13
C GLY A 98 -21.76 -13.00 12.80
N GLU A 99 -22.81 -13.84 12.77
CA GLU A 99 -23.59 -14.12 11.54
C GLU A 99 -24.27 -12.87 10.95
N ARG A 100 -24.71 -11.93 11.80
CA ARG A 100 -25.40 -10.71 11.34
C ARG A 100 -24.49 -9.76 10.55
N ALA A 101 -23.17 -9.82 10.77
CA ALA A 101 -22.20 -8.98 10.07
C ALA A 101 -21.71 -9.60 8.75
N GLU A 102 -22.09 -10.84 8.43
CA GLU A 102 -21.58 -11.55 7.27
C GLU A 102 -21.81 -10.83 5.93
N PRO A 103 -23.01 -10.27 5.65
CA PRO A 103 -23.23 -9.53 4.41
C PRO A 103 -22.34 -8.30 4.28
N ALA A 104 -22.09 -7.60 5.40
CA ALA A 104 -21.22 -6.43 5.41
C ALA A 104 -19.75 -6.80 5.17
N ALA A 105 -19.27 -7.88 5.80
CA ALA A 105 -17.93 -8.40 5.55
C ALA A 105 -17.75 -8.81 4.08
N ASP A 106 -18.75 -9.41 3.46
CA ASP A 106 -18.69 -9.84 2.06
C ASP A 106 -18.66 -8.66 1.09
N LEU A 107 -19.48 -7.64 1.37
CA LEU A 107 -19.46 -6.39 0.63
C LEU A 107 -18.07 -5.73 0.72
N LEU A 108 -17.48 -5.67 1.90
CA LEU A 108 -16.17 -5.07 2.11
C LEU A 108 -15.05 -5.88 1.41
N VAL A 109 -15.10 -7.21 1.44
CA VAL A 109 -14.17 -8.03 0.64
C VAL A 109 -14.31 -7.70 -0.86
N ALA A 110 -15.55 -7.62 -1.36
CA ALA A 110 -15.82 -7.29 -2.75
C ALA A 110 -15.34 -5.88 -3.14
N LEU A 111 -15.63 -4.88 -2.31
CA LEU A 111 -15.18 -3.50 -2.50
C LEU A 111 -13.66 -3.42 -2.57
N GLY A 112 -12.94 -4.11 -1.67
CA GLY A 112 -11.49 -4.13 -1.72
C GLY A 112 -10.94 -4.82 -2.97
N VAL A 113 -11.55 -5.92 -3.43
CA VAL A 113 -11.16 -6.61 -4.68
C VAL A 113 -11.37 -5.70 -5.90
N VAL A 114 -12.49 -4.98 -5.97
CA VAL A 114 -12.78 -4.03 -7.05
C VAL A 114 -11.80 -2.85 -7.00
N ALA A 115 -11.56 -2.29 -5.80
CA ALA A 115 -10.65 -1.17 -5.61
C ALA A 115 -9.18 -1.52 -5.88
N ALA A 116 -8.79 -2.79 -5.75
CA ALA A 116 -7.43 -3.23 -6.03
C ALA A 116 -7.02 -2.98 -7.49
N ALA A 117 -7.94 -3.08 -8.46
CA ALA A 117 -7.63 -2.90 -9.87
C ALA A 117 -7.06 -1.50 -10.22
N PRO A 118 -7.77 -0.38 -9.93
CA PRO A 118 -7.20 0.95 -10.16
C PRO A 118 -5.99 1.23 -9.26
N THR A 119 -5.96 0.68 -8.03
CA THR A 119 -4.83 0.83 -7.10
C THR A 119 -3.54 0.23 -7.68
N VAL A 120 -3.61 -0.98 -8.23
CA VAL A 120 -2.48 -1.66 -8.87
C VAL A 120 -2.05 -0.94 -10.15
N ALA A 121 -2.99 -0.45 -10.95
CA ALA A 121 -2.67 0.32 -12.15
C ALA A 121 -1.88 1.60 -11.83
N ALA A 122 -2.32 2.35 -10.82
CA ALA A 122 -1.59 3.52 -10.33
C ALA A 122 -0.22 3.14 -9.77
N GLY A 123 -0.12 2.06 -9.00
CA GLY A 123 1.14 1.60 -8.41
C GLY A 123 2.18 1.20 -9.46
N TRP A 124 1.76 0.58 -10.57
CA TRP A 124 2.68 0.31 -11.69
C TRP A 124 3.14 1.59 -12.40
N ALA A 125 2.26 2.60 -12.52
CA ALA A 125 2.62 3.89 -13.12
C ALA A 125 3.60 4.69 -12.25
N ASP A 126 3.53 4.56 -10.92
CA ASP A 126 4.54 5.11 -10.00
C ASP A 126 5.84 4.29 -10.06
N TRP A 127 5.73 2.96 -10.07
CA TRP A 127 6.88 2.06 -10.03
C TRP A 127 7.82 2.21 -11.25
N VAL A 128 7.30 2.50 -12.44
CA VAL A 128 8.15 2.68 -13.64
C VAL A 128 9.05 3.91 -13.56
N GLU A 129 8.70 4.92 -12.76
CA GLU A 129 9.49 6.13 -12.53
C GLU A 129 10.57 5.93 -11.46
N LEU A 130 10.52 4.82 -10.70
CA LEU A 130 11.49 4.57 -9.64
C LEU A 130 12.92 4.43 -10.18
N PRO A 131 13.92 4.91 -9.43
CA PRO A 131 15.31 4.57 -9.67
C PRO A 131 15.50 3.05 -9.71
N ARG A 132 16.41 2.57 -10.56
CA ARG A 132 16.68 1.13 -10.71
C ARG A 132 16.91 0.41 -9.37
N ALA A 133 17.62 1.06 -8.44
CA ALA A 133 17.93 0.49 -7.13
C ALA A 133 16.69 0.18 -6.27
N GLU A 134 15.58 0.88 -6.49
CA GLU A 134 14.35 0.74 -5.69
C GLU A 134 13.33 -0.22 -6.32
N ARG A 135 13.43 -0.46 -7.63
CA ARG A 135 12.49 -1.31 -8.39
C ARG A 135 12.39 -2.74 -7.86
N ARG A 136 13.50 -3.29 -7.35
CA ARG A 136 13.54 -4.63 -6.74
C ARG A 136 12.58 -4.77 -5.56
N ILE A 137 12.58 -3.79 -4.66
CA ILE A 137 11.66 -3.80 -3.51
C ILE A 137 10.23 -3.67 -4.02
N GLY A 138 10.01 -2.78 -5.00
CA GLY A 138 8.71 -2.57 -5.62
C GLY A 138 8.10 -3.84 -6.24
N VAL A 139 8.87 -4.68 -6.92
CA VAL A 139 8.33 -5.94 -7.48
C VAL A 139 8.00 -6.98 -6.42
N VAL A 140 8.72 -7.01 -5.29
CA VAL A 140 8.37 -7.91 -4.18
C VAL A 140 7.10 -7.43 -3.49
N HIS A 141 6.97 -6.13 -3.24
CA HIS A 141 5.75 -5.51 -2.74
C HIS A 141 4.56 -5.81 -3.67
N ALA A 142 4.72 -5.59 -4.97
CA ALA A 142 3.68 -5.88 -5.96
C ALA A 142 3.31 -7.38 -5.98
N GLY A 143 4.30 -8.28 -5.85
CA GLY A 143 4.07 -9.72 -5.80
C GLY A 143 3.30 -10.17 -4.54
N ALA A 144 3.65 -9.64 -3.37
CA ALA A 144 2.95 -9.92 -2.11
C ALA A 144 1.50 -9.42 -2.16
N ASN A 145 1.28 -8.20 -2.63
CA ASN A 145 -0.07 -7.63 -2.76
C ASN A 145 -0.90 -8.29 -3.88
N ALA A 146 -0.27 -8.77 -4.96
CA ALA A 146 -0.96 -9.59 -5.95
C ALA A 146 -1.45 -10.91 -5.34
N LEU A 147 -0.62 -11.59 -4.54
CA LEU A 147 -1.03 -12.79 -3.82
C LEU A 147 -2.16 -12.50 -2.83
N ALA A 148 -2.07 -11.42 -2.05
CA ALA A 148 -3.14 -10.98 -1.16
C ALA A 148 -4.46 -10.76 -1.93
N THR A 149 -4.39 -10.07 -3.06
CA THR A 149 -5.57 -9.79 -3.91
C THR A 149 -6.20 -11.08 -4.44
N VAL A 150 -5.40 -12.06 -4.89
CA VAL A 150 -5.89 -13.37 -5.32
C VAL A 150 -6.56 -14.12 -4.18
N LEU A 151 -5.97 -14.09 -2.98
CA LEU A 151 -6.56 -14.72 -1.78
C LEU A 151 -7.89 -14.07 -1.40
N TYR A 152 -8.01 -12.74 -1.48
CA TYR A 152 -9.28 -12.03 -1.26
C TYR A 152 -10.31 -12.29 -2.36
N ALA A 153 -9.90 -12.42 -3.63
CA ALA A 153 -10.80 -12.82 -4.70
C ALA A 153 -11.31 -14.26 -4.52
N ALA A 154 -10.43 -15.19 -4.10
CA ALA A 154 -10.80 -16.56 -3.75
C ALA A 154 -11.70 -16.60 -2.50
N SER A 155 -11.42 -15.74 -1.51
CA SER A 155 -12.27 -15.53 -0.32
C SER A 155 -13.69 -15.12 -0.73
N LEU A 156 -13.82 -14.14 -1.64
CA LEU A 156 -15.10 -13.71 -2.19
C LEU A 156 -15.83 -14.85 -2.90
N GLY A 157 -15.15 -15.59 -3.78
CA GLY A 157 -15.74 -16.73 -4.47
C GLY A 157 -16.19 -17.86 -3.52
N ALA A 158 -15.47 -18.09 -2.43
CA ALA A 158 -15.87 -19.05 -1.39
C ALA A 158 -17.10 -18.58 -0.60
N ARG A 159 -17.17 -17.30 -0.23
CA ARG A 159 -18.32 -16.68 0.46
C ARG A 159 -19.59 -16.76 -0.39
N LEU A 160 -19.50 -16.33 -1.65
CA LEU A 160 -20.62 -16.37 -2.60
C LEU A 160 -21.09 -17.80 -2.89
N GLY A 161 -20.19 -18.79 -2.79
CA GLY A 161 -20.51 -20.21 -2.92
C GLY A 161 -20.96 -20.90 -1.62
N GLY A 162 -21.26 -20.15 -0.55
CA GLY A 162 -21.73 -20.69 0.73
C GLY A 162 -20.66 -21.37 1.60
N ARG A 163 -19.40 -21.38 1.17
CA ARG A 163 -18.27 -21.98 1.91
C ARG A 163 -17.65 -20.97 2.87
N ARG A 164 -18.44 -20.52 3.85
CA ARG A 164 -18.12 -19.39 4.74
C ARG A 164 -16.78 -19.53 5.46
N SER A 165 -16.53 -20.68 6.09
CA SER A 165 -15.29 -20.92 6.85
C SER A 165 -14.04 -20.84 5.98
N ALA A 166 -14.08 -21.44 4.79
CA ALA A 166 -13.01 -21.33 3.79
C ALA A 166 -12.84 -19.88 3.31
N GLY A 167 -13.94 -19.16 3.08
CA GLY A 167 -13.91 -17.73 2.76
C GLY A 167 -13.19 -16.89 3.81
N ARG A 168 -13.53 -17.05 5.09
CA ARG A 168 -12.84 -16.37 6.20
C ARG A 168 -11.36 -16.73 6.25
N GLY A 169 -11.03 -18.02 6.18
CA GLY A 169 -9.65 -18.49 6.18
C GLY A 169 -8.80 -17.87 5.06
N LEU A 170 -9.31 -17.85 3.84
CA LEU A 170 -8.65 -17.22 2.69
C LEU A 170 -8.46 -15.71 2.89
N GLY A 171 -9.46 -15.02 3.44
CA GLY A 171 -9.38 -13.59 3.71
C GLY A 171 -8.33 -13.27 4.78
N HIS A 172 -8.24 -14.10 5.83
CA HIS A 172 -7.23 -13.94 6.89
C HIS A 172 -5.81 -14.22 6.36
N LEU A 173 -5.64 -15.23 5.50
CA LEU A 173 -4.37 -15.48 4.83
C LEU A 173 -3.98 -14.30 3.92
N GLY A 174 -4.95 -13.73 3.20
CA GLY A 174 -4.75 -12.52 2.39
C GLY A 174 -4.24 -11.36 3.24
N ALA A 175 -4.88 -11.10 4.39
CA ALA A 175 -4.43 -10.08 5.34
C ALA A 175 -2.99 -10.30 5.82
N GLY A 176 -2.60 -11.55 6.07
CA GLY A 176 -1.28 -11.90 6.60
C GLY A 176 -0.12 -11.71 5.62
N VAL A 177 -0.39 -11.70 4.30
CA VAL A 177 0.65 -11.52 3.26
C VAL A 177 0.62 -10.15 2.60
N ALA A 178 -0.42 -9.35 2.85
CA ALA A 178 -0.51 -7.98 2.35
C ALA A 178 0.58 -7.09 2.99
N THR A 179 1.11 -6.13 2.22
CA THR A 179 2.15 -5.21 2.69
C THR A 179 1.86 -3.79 2.23
N VAL A 180 2.25 -2.79 3.02
CA VAL A 180 2.23 -1.37 2.66
C VAL A 180 3.62 -0.88 2.23
#